data_AF-A0A951G8X0-F1
#
_entry.id   AF-A0A951G8X0-F1
#
_cell.length_a   1.000
_cell.length_b   1.000
_cell.length_c   1.000
_cell.angle_alpha   90.00
_cell.angle_beta   90.00
_cell.angle_gamma   90.00
#
_symmetry.space_group_name_H-M   'P 1'
#
loop_
_entity.id
_entity.type
_entity.pdbx_description
1 polymer ?
#
loop_
_entity_poly.entity_id
_entity_poly.type
_entity_poly.pdbx_seq_one_letter_code
_entity_poly.pdbx_strand_id
1 'polypeptide(L)'
;VLDALREDGAAEELLGRIDTPAGLDIGARTPAEIALSILASVVEVRRRTSTVPRSWAAAPPTATDPICGMTLMVGPDALSADHAGETYYFCGEGCKLAFARQHAA
;
A
#
# COMPACT_ATOMS: atom_id res chain seq x y z
N VAL A 1 1.58 -39.20 -0.21
CA VAL A 1 0.42 -38.57 0.48
C VAL A 1 -0.67 -38.22 -0.52
N LEU A 2 -0.39 -37.44 -1.58
CA LEU A 2 -1.41 -37.14 -2.60
C LEU A 2 -1.98 -38.40 -3.27
N ASP A 3 -1.14 -39.39 -3.59
CA ASP A 3 -1.61 -40.66 -4.15
C ASP A 3 -2.50 -41.44 -3.18
N ALA A 4 -2.16 -41.46 -1.89
CA ALA A 4 -3.00 -42.09 -0.87
C ALA A 4 -4.36 -41.38 -0.73
N LEU A 5 -4.39 -40.05 -0.77
CA LEU A 5 -5.66 -39.29 -0.77
C LEU A 5 -6.51 -39.59 -2.01
N ARG A 6 -5.86 -39.77 -3.17
CA ARG A 6 -6.52 -40.16 -4.42
C ARG A 6 -7.12 -41.56 -4.32
N GLU A 7 -6.37 -42.52 -3.77
CA GLU A 7 -6.83 -43.89 -3.52
C GLU A 7 -8.02 -43.92 -2.54
N ASP A 8 -8.03 -43.03 -1.55
CA ASP A 8 -9.14 -42.83 -0.61
C ASP A 8 -10.36 -42.11 -1.23
N GLY A 9 -10.31 -41.76 -2.52
CA GLY A 9 -11.44 -41.18 -3.26
C GLY A 9 -11.52 -39.66 -3.26
N ALA A 10 -10.44 -38.95 -2.92
CA ALA A 10 -10.41 -37.49 -3.02
C ALA A 10 -10.56 -37.04 -4.49
N ALA A 11 -11.42 -36.05 -4.72
CA ALA A 11 -11.63 -35.46 -6.03
C ALA A 11 -10.37 -34.75 -6.55
N GLU A 12 -10.07 -34.91 -7.85
CA GLU A 12 -8.91 -34.28 -8.50
C GLU A 12 -8.91 -32.76 -8.36
N GLU A 13 -10.08 -32.15 -8.38
CA GLU A 13 -10.25 -30.70 -8.22
C GLU A 13 -9.82 -30.25 -6.83
N LEU A 14 -10.01 -31.08 -5.80
CA LEU A 14 -9.58 -30.78 -4.44
C LEU A 14 -8.08 -31.04 -4.29
N LEU A 15 -7.56 -32.12 -4.89
CA LEU A 15 -6.13 -32.42 -4.88
C LEU A 15 -5.31 -31.33 -5.58
N GLY A 16 -5.83 -30.79 -6.69
CA GLY A 16 -5.19 -29.68 -7.42
C GLY A 16 -5.10 -28.36 -6.65
N ARG A 17 -5.82 -28.22 -5.52
CA ARG A 17 -5.74 -27.06 -4.63
C ARG A 17 -4.66 -27.19 -3.55
N ILE A 18 -4.03 -28.35 -3.41
CA ILE A 18 -3.03 -28.61 -2.39
C ILE A 18 -1.66 -28.17 -2.93
N ASP A 19 -1.05 -27.20 -2.26
CA ASP A 19 0.31 -26.75 -2.55
C ASP A 19 1.29 -27.45 -1.59
N THR A 20 2.13 -28.33 -2.13
CA THR A 20 3.14 -29.06 -1.36
C THR A 20 4.46 -29.12 -2.13
N PRO A 21 5.63 -28.88 -1.47
CA PRO A 21 5.83 -28.60 -0.05
C PRO A 21 5.23 -27.26 0.41
N ALA A 22 4.87 -27.15 1.70
CA ALA A 22 4.25 -25.94 2.22
C ALA A 22 5.26 -24.80 2.39
N GLY A 23 4.88 -23.61 1.94
CA GLY A 23 5.69 -22.39 2.09
C GLY A 23 6.59 -22.08 0.91
N LEU A 24 7.10 -20.84 0.86
CA LEU A 24 8.03 -20.42 -0.18
C LEU A 24 9.43 -21.03 0.03
N ASP A 25 10.14 -21.31 -1.06
CA ASP A 25 11.52 -21.76 -0.98
C ASP A 25 12.45 -20.59 -0.61
N ILE A 26 12.68 -20.42 0.69
CA ILE A 26 13.63 -19.46 1.26
C ILE A 26 14.87 -20.15 1.83
N GLY A 27 15.05 -21.46 1.57
CA GLY A 27 16.14 -22.25 2.16
C GLY A 27 16.02 -22.45 3.68
N ALA A 28 14.79 -22.50 4.21
CA ALA A 28 14.52 -22.62 5.65
C ALA A 28 15.14 -23.89 6.27
N ARG A 29 15.74 -23.73 7.46
CA ARG A 29 16.38 -24.81 8.24
C ARG A 29 15.90 -24.87 9.69
N THR A 30 15.39 -23.76 10.22
CA THR A 30 14.87 -23.67 11.59
C THR A 30 13.33 -23.63 11.60
N PRO A 31 12.68 -24.00 12.73
CA PRO A 31 11.22 -23.89 12.83
C PRO A 31 10.68 -22.48 12.57
N ALA A 32 11.41 -21.44 12.98
CA ALA A 32 11.02 -20.05 12.73
C ALA A 32 11.10 -19.69 11.24
N GLU A 33 12.12 -20.17 10.53
CA GLU A 33 12.24 -19.98 9.08
C GLU A 33 11.15 -20.76 8.32
N ILE A 34 10.79 -21.96 8.77
CA ILE A 34 9.67 -22.73 8.20
C ILE A 34 8.34 -22.01 8.44
N ALA A 35 8.11 -21.50 9.64
CA ALA A 35 6.90 -20.72 9.93
C ALA A 35 6.81 -19.47 9.04
N LEU A 36 7.94 -18.78 8.85
CA LEU A 36 8.03 -17.62 7.96
C LEU A 36 7.73 -17.99 6.51
N SER A 37 8.26 -19.10 5.99
CA SER A 37 8.04 -19.52 4.61
C SER A 37 6.56 -19.84 4.33
N ILE A 38 5.89 -20.49 5.27
CA ILE A 38 4.46 -20.83 5.20
C ILE A 38 3.63 -19.54 5.21
N LEU A 39 3.87 -18.64 6.16
CA LEU A 39 3.16 -17.37 6.25
C LEU A 39 3.36 -16.52 4.99
N ALA A 40 4.56 -16.53 4.41
CA ALA A 40 4.84 -15.82 3.17
C ALA A 40 4.02 -16.38 1.99
N SER A 41 3.90 -17.71 1.85
CA SER A 41 3.05 -18.34 0.83
C SER A 41 1.57 -17.97 1.01
N VAL A 42 1.05 -17.98 2.25
CA VAL A 42 -0.33 -17.54 2.54
C VAL A 42 -0.56 -16.09 2.12
N VAL A 43 0.37 -15.20 2.42
CA VAL A 43 0.29 -13.79 2.02
C VAL A 43 0.35 -13.66 0.50
N GLU A 44 1.20 -14.43 -0.18
CA GLU A 44 1.31 -14.41 -1.63
C GLU A 44 -0.02 -14.80 -2.29
N VAL A 45 -0.61 -15.93 -1.91
CA VAL A 45 -1.91 -16.39 -2.43
C VAL A 45 -3.00 -15.33 -2.21
N ARG A 46 -3.05 -14.73 -1.02
CA ARG A 46 -3.99 -13.63 -0.72
C ARG A 46 -3.74 -12.38 -1.57
N ARG A 47 -2.48 -12.08 -1.91
CA ARG A 47 -2.13 -10.92 -2.73
C ARG A 47 -2.37 -11.14 -4.21
N ARG A 48 -2.29 -12.37 -4.73
CA ARG A 48 -2.60 -12.66 -6.14
C ARG A 48 -4.04 -12.32 -6.53
N THR A 49 -4.97 -12.39 -5.57
CA THR A 49 -6.39 -12.01 -5.79
C THR A 49 -6.69 -10.56 -5.44
N SER A 50 -5.72 -9.82 -4.89
CA SER A 50 -5.89 -8.42 -4.52
C SER A 50 -5.75 -7.52 -5.76
N THR A 51 -6.75 -6.67 -6.00
CA THR A 51 -6.70 -5.62 -7.03
C THR A 51 -6.02 -4.35 -6.53
N VAL A 52 -5.72 -4.26 -5.22
CA VAL A 52 -4.99 -3.12 -4.65
C VAL A 52 -3.57 -3.10 -5.22
N PRO A 53 -3.14 -2.00 -5.86
CA PRO A 53 -1.80 -1.89 -6.42
C PRO A 53 -0.73 -2.19 -5.38
N ARG A 54 0.33 -2.93 -5.77
CA ARG A 54 1.54 -3.10 -4.95
C ARG A 54 2.30 -1.78 -4.92
N SER A 55 1.84 -0.82 -4.12
CA SER A 55 2.57 0.41 -3.90
C SER A 55 3.35 0.30 -2.60
N TRP A 56 4.67 0.42 -2.70
CA TRP A 56 5.49 0.91 -1.58
C TRP A 56 5.40 2.44 -1.47
N ALA A 57 4.28 3.03 -1.94
CA ALA A 57 4.16 4.41 -2.38
C ALA A 57 4.96 5.34 -1.47
N ALA A 58 5.85 6.12 -2.10
CA ALA A 58 6.44 7.28 -1.45
C ALA A 58 5.32 8.03 -0.71
N ALA A 59 5.63 8.48 0.51
CA ALA A 59 4.69 9.24 1.30
C ALA A 59 4.04 10.32 0.41
N PRO A 60 2.72 10.52 0.49
CA PRO A 60 2.03 11.51 -0.32
C PRO A 60 2.74 12.86 -0.22
N PRO A 61 2.84 13.62 -1.32
CA PRO A 61 3.54 14.90 -1.29
C PRO A 61 2.90 15.79 -0.22
N THR A 62 3.74 16.43 0.59
CA THR A 62 3.30 17.38 1.61
C THR A 62 3.84 18.77 1.29
N ALA A 63 3.11 19.78 1.74
CA ALA A 63 3.51 21.18 1.65
C ALA A 63 3.29 21.86 3.00
N THR A 64 4.00 22.95 3.24
CA THR A 64 3.81 23.78 4.44
C THR A 64 2.99 25.00 4.06
N ASP A 65 1.89 25.23 4.77
CA ASP A 65 1.07 26.43 4.60
C ASP A 65 1.89 27.68 4.98
N PRO A 66 2.08 28.65 4.08
CA PRO A 66 2.93 29.82 4.33
C PRO A 66 2.33 30.81 5.34
N ILE A 67 1.04 30.71 5.66
CA ILE A 67 0.35 31.60 6.58
C ILE A 67 0.46 31.11 8.02
N CYS A 68 0.30 29.81 8.26
CA CYS A 68 0.26 29.25 9.61
C CYS A 68 1.38 28.26 9.94
N GLY A 69 2.14 27.79 8.95
CA GLY A 69 3.21 26.81 9.14
C GLY A 69 2.74 25.36 9.27
N MET A 70 1.45 25.08 9.08
CA MET A 70 0.92 23.72 9.14
C MET A 70 1.36 22.90 7.93
N THR A 71 1.87 21.70 8.16
CA THR A 71 2.12 20.73 7.09
C THR A 71 0.83 20.03 6.69
N LEU A 72 0.51 20.05 5.40
CA LEU A 72 -0.67 19.43 4.81
C LEU A 72 -0.29 18.46 3.69
N MET A 73 -1.15 17.50 3.42
CA MET A 73 -1.02 16.63 2.26
C MET A 73 -1.53 17.35 1.01
N VAL A 74 -0.74 17.28 -0.06
CA VAL A 74 -1.09 17.80 -1.37
C VAL A 74 -1.79 16.70 -2.16
N GLY A 75 -3.07 16.92 -2.43
CA GLY A 75 -3.90 16.07 -3.27
C GLY A 75 -4.61 16.88 -4.36
N PRO A 76 -5.41 16.23 -5.23
CA PRO A 76 -6.14 16.89 -6.31
C PRO A 76 -7.05 18.03 -5.84
N ASP A 77 -7.61 17.90 -4.63
CA ASP A 77 -8.55 18.86 -4.04
C ASP A 77 -7.86 19.85 -3.08
N ALA A 78 -6.52 19.90 -3.06
CA ALA A 78 -5.79 20.80 -2.19
C ALA A 78 -6.06 22.26 -2.57
N LEU A 79 -6.36 23.09 -1.57
CA LEU A 79 -6.52 24.52 -1.77
C LEU A 79 -5.17 25.13 -2.15
N SER A 80 -5.07 25.70 -3.35
CA SER A 80 -3.84 26.33 -3.85
C SER A 80 -4.09 27.71 -4.44
N ALA A 81 -3.00 28.47 -4.61
CA ALA A 81 -2.97 29.74 -5.34
C ALA A 81 -1.59 29.92 -6.00
N ASP A 82 -1.56 30.48 -7.20
CA ASP A 82 -0.33 30.84 -7.89
C ASP A 82 0.05 32.29 -7.59
N HIS A 83 1.28 32.53 -7.14
CA HIS A 83 1.81 33.86 -6.90
C HIS A 83 3.31 33.91 -7.23
N ALA A 84 3.75 34.97 -7.92
CA ALA A 84 5.15 35.16 -8.34
C ALA A 84 5.76 33.96 -9.12
N GLY A 85 4.94 33.16 -9.80
CA GLY A 85 5.38 31.98 -10.55
C GLY A 85 5.54 30.70 -9.72
N GLU A 86 5.12 30.70 -8.45
CA GLU A 86 5.12 29.52 -7.57
C GLU A 86 3.70 29.20 -7.08
N THR A 87 3.38 27.90 -6.98
CA THR A 87 2.10 27.41 -6.45
C THR A 87 2.20 27.16 -4.96
N TYR A 88 1.40 27.88 -4.17
CA TYR A 88 1.30 27.73 -2.73
C TYR A 88 0.07 26.89 -2.35
N TYR A 89 0.19 26.11 -1.28
CA TYR A 89 -0.87 25.24 -0.76
C TYR A 89 -1.30 25.67 0.65
N PHE A 90 -2.58 25.51 0.97
CA PHE A 90 -3.17 26.02 2.20
C PHE A 90 -3.94 24.93 2.96
N CYS A 91 -3.79 24.92 4.28
CA CYS A 91 -4.46 23.96 5.16
C CYS A 91 -5.98 24.20 5.25
N GLY A 92 -6.47 25.37 4.80
CA GLY A 92 -7.88 25.72 4.77
C GLY A 92 -8.17 27.03 4.04
N GLU A 93 -9.46 27.30 3.81
CA GLU A 93 -9.92 28.50 3.08
C GLU A 93 -9.48 29.81 3.75
N GLY A 94 -9.46 29.83 5.09
CA GLY A 94 -9.02 30.99 5.86
C GLY A 94 -7.58 31.41 5.54
N CYS A 95 -6.66 30.44 5.47
CA CYS A 95 -5.26 30.68 5.09
C CYS A 95 -5.15 31.13 3.64
N LYS A 96 -5.88 30.51 2.72
CA LYS A 96 -5.90 30.93 1.30
C LYS A 96 -6.38 32.39 1.15
N LEU A 97 -7.46 32.76 1.84
CA LEU A 97 -7.98 34.14 1.84
C LEU A 97 -7.04 35.12 2.54
N ALA A 98 -6.32 34.70 3.58
CA ALA A 98 -5.30 35.53 4.23
C ALA A 98 -4.11 35.78 3.30
N PHE A 99 -3.63 34.75 2.61
CA PHE A 99 -2.58 34.85 1.60
C PHE A 99 -2.98 35.78 0.46
N ALA A 100 -4.18 35.63 -0.09
CA ALA A 100 -4.69 36.52 -1.13
C ALA A 100 -4.73 37.99 -0.70
N ARG A 101 -4.99 38.29 0.59
CA ARG A 101 -4.97 39.66 1.12
C ARG A 101 -3.56 40.22 1.33
N GLN A 102 -2.61 39.39 1.77
CA GLN A 102 -1.21 39.79 1.97
C GLN A 102 -0.49 40.03 0.63
N HIS A 103 -0.92 39.32 -0.41
CA HIS A 103 -0.32 39.32 -1.74
C HIS A 103 -1.22 39.93 -2.82
N ALA A 104 -2.25 40.69 -2.42
CA ALA A 104 -3.01 41.54 -3.31
C ALA A 104 -2.15 42.75 -3.70
N ALA A 105 -1.88 42.90 -4.99
CA ALA A 105 -1.20 44.07 -5.56
C ALA A 105 -2.09 45.33 -5.47
#